data_AF-A0A098VV37-F1
#
_entry.id   AF-A0A098VV37-F1
#
_cell.length_a   1.000
_cell.length_b   1.000
_cell.length_c   1.000
_cell.angle_alpha   90.00
_cell.angle_beta   90.00
_cell.angle_gamma   90.00
#
_symmetry.space_group_name_H-M   'P 1'
#
loop_
_entity.id
_entity.type
_entity.pdbx_description
1 polymer ?
#
loop_
_entity_poly.entity_id
_entity_poly.type
_entity_poly.pdbx_seq_one_letter_code
_entity_poly.pdbx_strand_id
1 'polypeptide(L)'
;MPDPNYISFQTEVTWAMRSVLVDWLVEINMKLKLLPETLFLAVYLTDRFLSIRTVSVTKLQLVGITATLIASKYEEILSPSISNFVYLSDNTFDDQEILKAEVYMLNSLQFNLSYPNPYMFLRRISKGDNYDIQTRTLAKYFLESSLLEHSFLSYPPSILAASAMYLARKMIFPKTDWNQRMSFFSGYSEPQLMPCAKSYISFFQRPLAHETVFKKFSSRRLLKASIFVRDYMVKLQGQTSSTTPAQ
;
A
#
# COMPACT_ATOMS: atom_id res chain seq x y z
N MET A 1 -13.59 8.03 0.22
CA MET A 1 -12.45 7.50 0.99
C MET A 1 -12.98 6.48 1.98
N PRO A 2 -12.22 5.41 2.30
CA PRO A 2 -12.55 4.54 3.42
C PRO A 2 -12.59 5.34 4.73
N ASP A 3 -13.41 4.91 5.69
CA ASP A 3 -13.39 5.45 7.04
C ASP A 3 -12.16 4.91 7.78
N PRO A 4 -11.20 5.75 8.23
CA PRO A 4 -10.01 5.27 8.94
C PRO A 4 -10.30 4.48 10.22
N ASN A 5 -11.52 4.55 10.75
CA ASN A 5 -11.97 3.87 11.97
C ASN A 5 -13.01 2.77 11.70
N TYR A 6 -13.17 2.30 10.45
CA TYR A 6 -14.25 1.36 10.11
C TYR A 6 -14.26 0.08 10.94
N ILE A 7 -13.11 -0.34 11.46
CA ILE A 7 -13.01 -1.53 12.31
C ILE A 7 -13.79 -1.40 13.62
N SER A 8 -14.03 -0.18 14.11
CA SER A 8 -14.90 0.04 15.27
C SER A 8 -16.34 -0.44 15.06
N PHE A 9 -16.79 -0.52 13.80
CA PHE A 9 -18.11 -1.05 13.42
C PHE A 9 -18.08 -2.54 13.07
N GLN A 10 -16.89 -3.15 12.93
CA GLN A 10 -16.75 -4.56 12.62
C GLN A 10 -16.85 -5.39 13.90
N THR A 11 -17.69 -6.42 13.90
CA THR A 11 -17.91 -7.28 15.08
C THR A 11 -16.81 -8.32 15.27
N GLU A 12 -16.24 -8.83 14.17
CA GLU A 12 -15.25 -9.92 14.23
C GLU A 12 -13.90 -9.56 13.59
N VAL A 13 -13.87 -8.62 12.64
CA VAL A 13 -12.67 -8.27 11.87
C VAL A 13 -11.80 -7.28 12.64
N THR A 14 -10.49 -7.56 12.74
CA THR A 14 -9.50 -6.71 13.42
C THR A 14 -8.48 -6.13 12.44
N TRP A 15 -7.73 -5.10 12.87
CA TRP A 15 -6.66 -4.51 12.03
C TRP A 15 -5.58 -5.53 11.68
N ALA A 16 -5.27 -6.44 12.60
CA ALA A 16 -4.33 -7.54 12.36
C ALA A 16 -4.83 -8.47 11.24
N MET A 17 -6.11 -8.87 11.27
CA MET A 17 -6.70 -9.69 10.21
C MET A 17 -6.70 -8.99 8.86
N ARG A 18 -6.98 -7.68 8.83
CA ARG A 18 -6.91 -6.88 7.60
C ARG A 18 -5.48 -6.78 7.06
N SER A 19 -4.48 -6.66 7.92
CA SER A 19 -3.06 -6.66 7.52
C SER A 19 -2.64 -8.02 6.93
N VAL A 20 -3.08 -9.13 7.54
CA VAL A 20 -2.88 -10.49 6.98
C VAL A 20 -3.55 -10.63 5.61
N LEU A 21 -4.80 -10.16 5.47
CA LEU A 21 -5.50 -10.17 4.18
C LEU A 21 -4.71 -9.41 3.12
N VAL A 22 -4.29 -8.18 3.42
CA VAL A 22 -3.57 -7.36 2.43
C VAL A 22 -2.22 -7.96 2.05
N ASP A 23 -1.47 -8.53 3.00
CA ASP A 23 -0.22 -9.23 2.67
C ASP A 23 -0.46 -10.38 1.68
N TRP A 24 -1.52 -11.16 1.89
CA TRP A 24 -1.94 -12.20 0.96
C TRP A 24 -2.42 -11.66 -0.40
N LEU A 25 -3.11 -10.50 -0.43
CA LEU A 25 -3.47 -9.85 -1.70
C LEU A 25 -2.24 -9.38 -2.49
N VAL A 26 -1.16 -8.98 -1.81
CA VAL A 26 0.13 -8.69 -2.46
C VAL A 26 0.70 -9.96 -3.11
N GLU A 27 0.62 -11.11 -2.43
CA GLU A 27 1.04 -12.39 -3.02
C GLU A 27 0.22 -12.74 -4.27
N ILE A 28 -1.11 -12.59 -4.20
CA ILE A 28 -2.01 -12.82 -5.34
C ILE A 28 -1.65 -11.90 -6.51
N ASN A 29 -1.47 -10.60 -6.26
CA ASN A 29 -1.08 -9.63 -7.27
C ASN A 29 0.22 -10.04 -7.97
N MET A 30 1.20 -10.55 -7.21
CA MET A 30 2.46 -11.05 -7.76
C MET A 30 2.29 -12.34 -8.58
N LYS A 31 1.50 -13.31 -8.10
CA LYS A 31 1.23 -14.58 -8.79
C LYS A 31 0.53 -14.35 -10.13
N LEU A 32 -0.44 -13.43 -10.16
CA LEU A 32 -1.18 -13.05 -11.36
C LEU A 32 -0.43 -12.03 -12.24
N LYS A 33 0.71 -11.48 -11.77
CA LYS A 33 1.51 -10.46 -12.45
C LYS A 33 0.70 -9.21 -12.81
N LEU A 34 -0.24 -8.84 -11.95
CA LEU A 34 -1.10 -7.67 -12.11
C LEU A 34 -0.31 -6.37 -11.92
N LEU A 35 -0.85 -5.28 -12.44
CA LEU A 35 -0.32 -3.95 -12.23
C LEU A 35 -0.35 -3.56 -10.74
N PRO A 36 0.60 -2.73 -10.26
CA PRO A 36 0.49 -2.11 -8.94
C PRO A 36 -0.82 -1.34 -8.78
N GLU A 37 -1.28 -0.68 -9.84
CA GLU A 37 -2.52 0.08 -9.86
C GLU A 37 -3.71 -0.76 -9.43
N THR A 38 -3.80 -1.99 -9.96
CA THR A 38 -4.79 -3.02 -9.61
C THR A 38 -4.76 -3.39 -8.13
N LEU A 39 -3.59 -3.60 -7.54
CA LEU A 39 -3.44 -3.91 -6.11
C LEU A 39 -3.99 -2.77 -5.23
N PHE A 40 -3.60 -1.53 -5.54
CA PHE A 40 -4.03 -0.38 -4.77
C PHE A 40 -5.53 -0.17 -4.85
N LEU A 41 -6.13 -0.35 -6.04
CA LEU A 41 -7.57 -0.30 -6.20
C LEU A 41 -8.26 -1.43 -5.43
N ALA A 42 -7.75 -2.67 -5.49
CA ALA A 42 -8.33 -3.81 -4.76
C ALA A 42 -8.36 -3.57 -3.24
N VAL A 43 -7.25 -3.09 -2.66
CA VAL A 43 -7.18 -2.75 -1.23
C VAL A 43 -8.12 -1.59 -0.89
N TYR A 44 -8.18 -0.55 -1.74
CA TYR A 44 -9.11 0.56 -1.55
C TYR A 44 -10.58 0.12 -1.58
N LEU A 45 -10.96 -0.76 -2.52
CA LEU A 45 -12.32 -1.30 -2.60
C LEU A 45 -12.64 -2.16 -1.37
N THR A 46 -11.68 -2.97 -0.91
CA THR A 46 -11.80 -3.76 0.32
C THR A 46 -12.08 -2.87 1.52
N ASP A 47 -11.25 -1.86 1.76
CA ASP A 47 -11.39 -0.95 2.90
C ASP A 47 -12.69 -0.13 2.82
N ARG A 48 -13.09 0.32 1.61
CA ARG A 48 -14.37 1.02 1.41
C ARG A 48 -15.57 0.12 1.68
N PHE A 49 -15.52 -1.14 1.25
CA PHE A 49 -16.60 -2.08 1.48
C PHE A 49 -16.74 -2.39 2.98
N LEU A 50 -15.63 -2.61 3.68
CA LEU A 50 -15.60 -2.79 5.14
C LEU A 50 -16.00 -1.52 5.91
N SER A 51 -15.94 -0.34 5.28
CA SER A 51 -16.45 0.91 5.86
C SER A 51 -17.98 0.99 5.93
N ILE A 52 -18.70 0.18 5.14
CA ILE A 52 -20.16 0.28 5.02
C ILE A 52 -20.88 -1.05 5.26
N ARG A 53 -20.16 -2.18 5.26
CA ARG A 53 -20.69 -3.52 5.51
C ARG A 53 -19.91 -4.23 6.61
N THR A 54 -20.64 -4.79 7.56
CA THR A 54 -20.10 -5.75 8.53
C THR A 54 -19.85 -7.08 7.84
N VAL A 55 -18.68 -7.68 8.05
CA VAL A 55 -18.26 -8.92 7.39
C VAL A 55 -17.78 -9.91 8.45
N SER A 56 -18.15 -11.18 8.32
CA SER A 56 -17.62 -12.25 9.17
C SER A 56 -16.18 -12.59 8.77
N VAL A 57 -15.38 -13.09 9.71
CA VAL A 57 -13.98 -13.47 9.43
C VAL A 57 -13.90 -14.51 8.30
N THR A 58 -14.85 -15.44 8.26
CA THR A 58 -14.95 -16.49 7.23
C THR A 58 -15.16 -15.97 5.81
N LYS A 59 -15.69 -14.75 5.65
CA LYS A 59 -15.93 -14.12 4.34
C LYS A 59 -14.91 -13.04 4.01
N LEU A 60 -13.96 -12.75 4.89
CA LEU A 60 -12.97 -11.70 4.69
C LEU A 60 -12.07 -11.95 3.46
N GLN A 61 -11.64 -13.20 3.25
CA GLN A 61 -10.87 -13.57 2.05
C GLN A 61 -11.69 -13.45 0.77
N LEU A 62 -12.98 -13.83 0.81
CA LEU A 62 -13.90 -13.67 -0.32
C LEU A 62 -14.01 -12.20 -0.74
N VAL A 63 -14.11 -11.28 0.23
CA VAL A 63 -14.10 -9.82 -0.03
C VAL A 63 -12.81 -9.41 -0.74
N GLY A 64 -11.64 -9.84 -0.24
CA GLY A 64 -10.35 -9.48 -0.83
C GLY A 64 -10.16 -9.98 -2.27
N ILE A 65 -10.52 -11.25 -2.55
CA ILE A 65 -10.46 -11.81 -3.90
C ILE A 65 -11.44 -11.11 -4.83
N THR A 66 -12.67 -10.88 -4.37
CA THR A 66 -13.70 -10.19 -5.14
C THR A 66 -13.27 -8.77 -5.51
N ALA A 67 -12.69 -8.03 -4.55
CA ALA A 67 -12.15 -6.70 -4.81
C ALA A 67 -10.99 -6.73 -5.82
N THR A 68 -10.15 -7.78 -5.78
CA THR A 68 -9.06 -7.97 -6.74
C THR A 68 -9.59 -8.28 -8.14
N LEU A 69 -10.63 -9.10 -8.27
CA LEU A 69 -11.32 -9.39 -9.54
C LEU A 69 -11.93 -8.12 -10.14
N ILE A 70 -12.64 -7.32 -9.33
CA ILE A 70 -13.22 -6.05 -9.79
C ILE A 70 -12.12 -5.09 -10.23
N ALA A 71 -11.06 -4.96 -9.43
CA ALA A 71 -9.94 -4.10 -9.76
C ALA A 71 -9.22 -4.55 -11.04
N SER A 72 -9.05 -5.87 -11.26
CA SER A 72 -8.41 -6.38 -12.47
C SER A 72 -9.25 -6.14 -13.71
N LYS A 73 -10.59 -6.27 -13.62
CA LYS A 73 -11.50 -5.89 -14.72
C LYS A 73 -11.45 -4.39 -15.03
N TYR A 74 -11.08 -3.55 -14.07
CA TYR A 74 -11.06 -2.10 -14.21
C TYR A 74 -9.72 -1.57 -14.75
N GLU A 75 -8.60 -2.08 -14.25
CA GLU A 75 -7.25 -1.56 -14.55
C GLU A 75 -6.50 -2.38 -15.62
N GLU A 76 -6.76 -3.68 -15.75
CA GLU A 76 -6.00 -4.54 -16.68
C GLU A 76 -6.60 -4.52 -18.08
N ILE A 77 -5.73 -4.57 -19.09
CA ILE A 77 -6.16 -4.79 -20.49
C ILE A 77 -6.79 -6.19 -20.63
N LEU A 78 -6.19 -7.19 -19.98
CA LEU A 78 -6.66 -8.58 -19.97
C LEU A 78 -6.79 -9.04 -18.52
N SER A 79 -8.01 -8.94 -17.99
CA SER A 79 -8.30 -9.45 -16.64
C SER A 79 -8.16 -10.98 -16.59
N PRO A 80 -7.59 -11.54 -15.52
CA PRO A 80 -7.60 -12.98 -15.28
C PRO A 80 -9.04 -13.52 -15.22
N SER A 81 -9.20 -14.79 -15.58
CA SER A 81 -10.48 -15.50 -15.45
C SER A 81 -10.82 -15.76 -13.98
N ILE A 82 -12.12 -15.94 -13.70
CA ILE A 82 -12.61 -16.26 -12.35
C ILE A 82 -11.98 -17.56 -11.82
N SER A 83 -11.77 -18.55 -12.68
CA SER A 83 -11.14 -19.83 -12.31
C SER A 83 -9.73 -19.65 -11.72
N ASN A 84 -8.99 -18.62 -12.15
CA ASN A 84 -7.69 -18.29 -11.54
C ASN A 84 -7.85 -17.81 -10.09
N PHE A 85 -8.91 -17.05 -9.80
CA PHE A 85 -9.21 -16.58 -8.45
C PHE A 85 -9.71 -17.69 -7.54
N VAL A 86 -10.54 -18.61 -8.05
CA VAL A 86 -10.93 -19.83 -7.32
C VAL A 86 -9.71 -20.67 -6.97
N TYR A 87 -8.82 -20.91 -7.92
CA TYR A 87 -7.58 -21.64 -7.69
C TYR A 87 -6.70 -20.97 -6.62
N LEU A 88 -6.55 -19.65 -6.65
CA LEU A 88 -5.76 -18.90 -5.67
C LEU A 88 -6.39 -18.85 -4.27
N SER A 89 -7.68 -19.13 -4.15
CA SER A 89 -8.38 -19.29 -2.88
C SER A 89 -8.29 -20.72 -2.31
N ASP A 90 -7.43 -21.58 -2.89
CA ASP A 90 -7.36 -23.01 -2.59
C ASP A 90 -8.72 -23.72 -2.74
N ASN A 91 -9.56 -23.25 -3.65
CA ASN A 91 -10.95 -23.69 -3.87
C ASN A 91 -11.85 -23.55 -2.63
N THR A 92 -11.53 -22.60 -1.73
CA THR A 92 -12.38 -22.27 -0.57
C THR A 92 -13.73 -21.70 -1.02
N PHE A 93 -13.76 -21.03 -2.18
CA PHE A 93 -14.96 -20.43 -2.77
C PHE A 93 -15.14 -20.95 -4.20
N ASP A 94 -16.38 -21.13 -4.62
CA ASP A 94 -16.70 -21.49 -6.00
C ASP A 94 -16.91 -20.24 -6.89
N ASP A 95 -16.95 -20.45 -8.22
CA ASP A 95 -17.14 -19.37 -9.20
C ASP A 95 -18.43 -18.57 -8.94
N GLN A 96 -19.51 -19.26 -8.51
CA GLN A 96 -20.83 -18.65 -8.28
C GLN A 96 -20.83 -17.75 -7.05
N GLU A 97 -20.12 -18.14 -6.01
CA GLU A 97 -19.96 -17.37 -4.78
C GLU A 97 -19.18 -16.09 -5.04
N ILE A 98 -18.08 -16.16 -5.79
CA ILE A 98 -17.30 -14.98 -6.19
C ILE A 98 -18.14 -14.04 -7.06
N LEU A 99 -18.92 -14.56 -8.02
CA LEU A 99 -19.81 -13.75 -8.85
C LEU A 99 -20.91 -13.05 -8.04
N LYS A 100 -21.52 -13.75 -7.08
CA LYS A 100 -22.52 -13.15 -6.18
C LYS A 100 -21.89 -12.07 -5.31
N ALA A 101 -20.69 -12.31 -4.78
CA ALA A 101 -19.96 -11.34 -4.00
C ALA A 101 -19.58 -10.10 -4.84
N GLU A 102 -19.20 -10.29 -6.10
CA GLU A 102 -18.89 -9.20 -7.04
C GLU A 102 -20.10 -8.27 -7.23
N VAL A 103 -21.26 -8.85 -7.57
CA VAL A 103 -22.51 -8.09 -7.73
C VAL A 103 -22.87 -7.36 -6.43
N TYR A 104 -22.73 -8.02 -5.28
CA TYR A 104 -23.04 -7.42 -3.99
C TYR A 104 -22.10 -6.26 -3.63
N MET A 105 -20.80 -6.40 -3.88
CA MET A 105 -19.80 -5.37 -3.64
C MET A 105 -20.02 -4.16 -4.55
N LEU A 106 -20.23 -4.37 -5.86
CA LEU A 106 -20.49 -3.30 -6.82
C LEU A 106 -21.75 -2.50 -6.46
N ASN A 107 -22.84 -3.19 -6.12
CA ASN A 107 -24.08 -2.55 -5.68
C ASN A 107 -23.89 -1.77 -4.37
N SER A 108 -23.18 -2.35 -3.39
CA SER A 108 -22.90 -1.66 -2.12
C SER A 108 -22.05 -0.40 -2.31
N LEU A 109 -21.11 -0.43 -3.25
CA LEU A 109 -20.26 0.72 -3.60
C LEU A 109 -20.89 1.66 -4.64
N GLN A 110 -22.13 1.39 -5.06
CA GLN A 110 -22.87 2.15 -6.07
C GLN A 110 -22.07 2.30 -7.38
N PHE A 111 -21.32 1.27 -7.76
CA PHE A 111 -20.42 1.26 -8.92
C PHE A 111 -19.36 2.39 -8.93
N ASN A 112 -19.18 3.10 -7.83
CA ASN A 112 -18.15 4.13 -7.72
C ASN A 112 -16.81 3.45 -7.42
N LEU A 113 -16.04 3.14 -8.47
CA LEU A 113 -14.70 2.57 -8.40
C LEU A 113 -13.60 3.63 -8.49
N SER A 114 -13.95 4.92 -8.52
CA SER A 114 -12.99 6.00 -8.69
C SER A 114 -12.01 6.05 -7.51
N TYR A 115 -10.72 5.90 -7.84
CA TYR A 115 -9.63 5.95 -6.87
C TYR A 115 -8.43 6.72 -7.44
N PRO A 116 -8.00 7.83 -6.80
CA PRO A 116 -6.83 8.56 -7.24
C PRO A 116 -5.56 7.82 -6.81
N ASN A 117 -5.04 6.98 -7.71
CA ASN A 117 -3.97 6.04 -7.38
C ASN A 117 -2.66 6.74 -6.93
N PRO A 118 -2.05 6.36 -5.78
CA PRO A 118 -0.77 6.88 -5.31
C PRO A 118 0.36 6.81 -6.35
N TYR A 119 0.39 5.76 -7.19
CA TYR A 119 1.41 5.61 -8.22
C TYR A 119 1.35 6.71 -9.29
N MET A 120 0.16 7.26 -9.57
CA MET A 120 0.01 8.37 -10.53
C MET A 120 0.61 9.67 -9.98
N PHE A 121 0.39 9.95 -8.69
CA PHE A 121 1.06 11.05 -8.01
C PHE A 121 2.57 10.84 -7.96
N LEU A 122 3.03 9.62 -7.63
CA LEU A 122 4.46 9.32 -7.62
C LEU A 122 5.10 9.57 -8.99
N ARG A 123 4.45 9.12 -10.09
CA ARG A 123 4.92 9.36 -11.46
C ARG A 123 5.05 10.86 -11.77
N ARG A 124 4.09 11.67 -11.34
CA ARG A 124 4.15 13.13 -11.48
C ARG A 124 5.32 13.72 -10.70
N ILE A 125 5.48 13.32 -9.44
CA ILE A 125 6.52 13.83 -8.54
C ILE A 125 7.92 13.43 -9.03
N SER A 126 8.07 12.24 -9.62
CA SER A 126 9.34 11.79 -10.23
C SER A 126 9.88 12.76 -11.29
N LYS A 127 9.04 13.59 -11.94
CA LYS A 127 9.52 14.65 -12.84
C LYS A 127 10.42 15.66 -12.14
N GLY A 128 10.15 15.97 -10.87
CA GLY A 128 10.95 16.90 -10.07
C GLY A 128 12.35 16.37 -9.74
N ASP A 129 12.52 15.06 -9.78
CA ASP A 129 13.79 14.36 -9.53
C ASP A 129 14.42 13.78 -10.80
N ASN A 130 14.03 14.28 -11.97
CA ASN A 130 14.48 13.77 -13.28
C ASN A 130 14.35 12.25 -13.44
N TYR A 131 13.33 11.66 -12.81
CA TYR A 131 13.05 10.24 -12.83
C TYR A 131 14.18 9.34 -12.31
N ASP A 132 14.91 9.79 -11.28
CA ASP A 132 15.91 8.94 -10.62
C ASP A 132 15.31 7.58 -10.22
N ILE A 133 16.00 6.53 -10.64
CA ILE A 133 15.49 5.15 -10.54
C ILE A 133 15.55 4.68 -9.09
N GLN A 134 16.57 5.09 -8.32
CA GLN A 134 16.75 4.66 -6.94
C GLN A 134 15.66 5.25 -6.05
N THR A 135 15.46 6.57 -6.11
CA THR A 135 14.44 7.26 -5.30
C THR A 135 13.04 6.78 -5.64
N ARG A 136 12.75 6.61 -6.94
CA ARG A 136 11.44 6.09 -7.38
C ARG A 136 11.20 4.66 -6.93
N THR A 137 12.20 3.78 -7.00
CA THR A 137 12.05 2.37 -6.59
C THR A 137 11.83 2.27 -5.08
N LEU A 138 12.56 3.08 -4.31
CA LEU A 138 12.41 3.16 -2.87
C LEU A 138 11.05 3.75 -2.45
N ALA A 139 10.59 4.79 -3.14
CA ALA A 139 9.27 5.37 -2.90
C ALA A 139 8.12 4.37 -3.20
N LYS A 140 8.27 3.54 -4.24
CA LYS A 140 7.31 2.44 -4.53
C LYS A 140 7.24 1.44 -3.38
N TYR A 141 8.38 1.09 -2.79
CA TYR A 141 8.42 0.20 -1.63
C TYR A 141 7.64 0.80 -0.46
N PHE A 142 7.87 2.07 -0.13
CA PHE A 142 7.12 2.76 0.93
C PHE A 142 5.62 2.80 0.66
N LEU A 143 5.21 3.14 -0.56
CA LEU A 143 3.80 3.14 -0.94
C LEU A 143 3.16 1.77 -0.76
N GLU A 144 3.78 0.70 -1.26
CA GLU A 144 3.20 -0.65 -1.09
C GLU A 144 3.20 -1.10 0.37
N SER A 145 4.22 -0.75 1.16
CA SER A 145 4.23 -1.01 2.60
C SER A 145 3.13 -0.26 3.34
N SER A 146 2.75 0.95 2.91
CA SER A 146 1.62 1.66 3.53
C SER A 146 0.28 0.97 3.34
N LEU A 147 0.15 0.05 2.38
CA LEU A 147 -1.08 -0.73 2.23
C LEU A 147 -1.32 -1.66 3.41
N LEU A 148 -0.28 -2.13 4.11
CA LEU A 148 -0.41 -3.08 5.22
C LEU A 148 -0.94 -2.42 6.50
N GLU A 149 -0.56 -1.17 6.73
CA GLU A 149 -0.77 -0.47 7.99
C GLU A 149 -1.94 0.52 7.90
N HIS A 150 -2.93 0.34 8.78
CA HIS A 150 -4.16 1.12 8.74
C HIS A 150 -4.00 2.61 9.07
N SER A 151 -2.96 2.99 9.81
CA SER A 151 -2.71 4.40 10.15
C SER A 151 -2.51 5.26 8.90
N PHE A 152 -2.11 4.67 7.77
CA PHE A 152 -1.97 5.37 6.50
C PHE A 152 -3.30 5.69 5.81
N LEU A 153 -4.44 5.07 6.20
CA LEU A 153 -5.76 5.36 5.63
C LEU A 153 -6.20 6.82 5.87
N SER A 154 -5.66 7.46 6.91
CA SER A 154 -5.96 8.85 7.25
C SER A 154 -5.26 9.85 6.31
N TYR A 155 -4.26 9.42 5.54
CA TYR A 155 -3.55 10.29 4.61
C TYR A 155 -4.13 10.16 3.19
N PRO A 156 -4.26 11.29 2.45
CA PRO A 156 -4.64 11.22 1.05
C PRO A 156 -3.52 10.58 0.21
N PRO A 157 -3.87 9.86 -0.87
CA PRO A 157 -2.92 9.23 -1.81
C PRO A 157 -1.79 10.14 -2.30
N SER A 158 -2.07 11.43 -2.50
CA SER A 158 -1.09 12.42 -2.94
C SER A 158 -0.03 12.72 -1.87
N ILE A 159 -0.41 12.79 -0.59
CA ILE A 159 0.52 12.96 0.53
C ILE A 159 1.35 11.69 0.72
N LEU A 160 0.72 10.50 0.66
CA LEU A 160 1.46 9.24 0.73
C LEU A 160 2.58 9.18 -0.31
N ALA A 161 2.27 9.49 -1.57
CA ALA A 161 3.24 9.48 -2.65
C ALA A 161 4.35 10.54 -2.47
N ALA A 162 3.99 11.75 -2.02
CA ALA A 162 4.95 12.82 -1.79
C ALA A 162 5.86 12.54 -0.59
N SER A 163 5.32 12.06 0.53
CA SER A 163 6.09 11.68 1.72
C SER A 163 6.98 10.47 1.46
N ALA A 164 6.51 9.48 0.69
CA ALA A 164 7.32 8.36 0.23
C ALA A 164 8.53 8.84 -0.61
N MET A 165 8.29 9.74 -1.56
CA MET A 165 9.37 10.31 -2.37
C MET A 165 10.33 11.17 -1.55
N TYR A 166 9.81 12.00 -0.64
CA TYR A 166 10.61 12.80 0.28
C TYR A 166 11.55 11.94 1.11
N LEU A 167 11.02 10.89 1.74
CA LEU A 167 11.81 9.97 2.55
C LEU A 167 12.86 9.24 1.71
N ALA A 168 12.49 8.78 0.51
CA ALA A 168 13.40 8.10 -0.40
C ALA A 168 14.59 8.98 -0.78
N ARG A 169 14.33 10.25 -1.13
CA ARG A 169 15.36 11.24 -1.43
C ARG A 169 16.25 11.53 -0.23
N LYS A 170 15.69 11.71 0.97
CA LYS A 170 16.49 11.95 2.18
C LYS A 170 17.38 10.76 2.54
N MET A 171 16.95 9.53 2.26
CA MET A 171 17.78 8.34 2.51
C MET A 171 18.92 8.17 1.49
N ILE A 172 18.65 8.42 0.20
CA ILE A 172 19.63 8.21 -0.87
C ILE A 172 20.58 9.42 -0.99
N PHE A 173 20.04 10.63 -0.83
CA PHE A 173 20.76 11.89 -0.97
C PHE A 173 20.55 12.78 0.28
N PRO A 174 21.20 12.47 1.43
CA PRO A 174 20.95 13.15 2.71
C PRO A 174 21.17 14.67 2.68
N LYS A 175 22.04 15.15 1.80
CA LYS A 175 22.36 16.58 1.63
C LYS A 175 21.37 17.33 0.73
N THR A 176 20.38 16.64 0.17
CA THR A 176 19.39 17.29 -0.71
C THR A 176 18.14 17.66 0.08
N ASP A 177 17.72 18.90 -0.10
CA ASP A 177 16.49 19.41 0.48
C ASP A 177 15.30 19.22 -0.45
N TRP A 178 14.11 19.33 0.12
CA TRP A 178 12.86 19.35 -0.64
C TRP A 178 12.74 20.67 -1.40
N ASN A 179 13.38 20.70 -2.58
CA ASN A 179 13.52 21.93 -3.36
C ASN A 179 12.18 22.41 -3.98
N GLN A 180 12.23 23.60 -4.59
CA GLN A 180 11.06 24.22 -5.23
C GLN A 180 10.46 23.37 -6.35
N ARG A 181 11.29 22.61 -7.11
CA ARG A 181 10.80 21.71 -8.15
C ARG A 181 9.98 20.56 -7.56
N MET A 182 10.46 19.95 -6.48
CA MET A 182 9.73 18.90 -5.77
C MET A 182 8.41 19.43 -5.23
N SER A 183 8.43 20.60 -4.59
CA SER A 183 7.23 21.27 -4.08
C SER A 183 6.22 21.59 -5.19
N PHE A 184 6.70 22.03 -6.37
CA PHE A 184 5.85 22.32 -7.53
C PHE A 184 5.16 21.05 -8.08
N PHE A 185 5.90 19.95 -8.24
CA PHE A 185 5.32 18.72 -8.79
C PHE A 185 4.45 17.95 -7.79
N SER A 186 4.76 18.01 -6.49
CA SER A 186 3.97 17.38 -5.44
C SER A 186 2.77 18.21 -5.00
N GLY A 187 2.86 19.54 -5.06
CA GLY A 187 1.91 20.46 -4.45
C GLY A 187 2.09 20.63 -2.94
N TYR A 188 3.17 20.11 -2.35
CA TYR A 188 3.39 20.10 -0.90
C TYR A 188 4.80 20.61 -0.54
N SER A 189 4.86 21.38 0.55
CA SER A 189 6.08 21.77 1.24
C SER A 189 6.57 20.70 2.21
N GLU A 190 7.84 20.73 2.60
CA GLU A 190 8.43 19.77 3.54
C GLU A 190 7.67 19.65 4.88
N PRO A 191 7.26 20.75 5.55
CA PRO A 191 6.52 20.66 6.81
C PRO A 191 5.19 19.89 6.68
N GLN A 192 4.52 19.97 5.53
CA GLN A 192 3.27 19.26 5.28
C GLN A 192 3.48 17.76 5.10
N LEU A 193 4.66 17.35 4.62
CA LEU A 193 5.00 15.93 4.39
C LEU A 193 5.52 15.23 5.65
N MET A 194 6.01 16.01 6.62
CA MET A 194 6.67 15.52 7.82
C MET A 194 5.82 14.57 8.68
N PRO A 195 4.51 14.80 8.92
CA PRO A 195 3.69 13.87 9.71
C PRO A 195 3.65 12.46 9.09
N CYS A 196 3.36 12.37 7.79
CA CYS A 196 3.31 11.08 7.09
C CYS A 196 4.71 10.45 6.95
N ALA A 197 5.76 11.25 6.73
CA ALA A 197 7.14 10.76 6.71
C ALA A 197 7.54 10.15 8.07
N LYS A 198 7.14 10.75 9.19
CA LYS A 198 7.33 10.19 10.53
C LYS A 198 6.54 8.90 10.73
N SER A 199 5.30 8.83 10.24
CA SER A 199 4.52 7.58 10.25
C SER A 199 5.25 6.45 9.50
N TYR A 200 5.83 6.73 8.32
CA TYR A 200 6.69 5.76 7.62
C TYR A 200 7.88 5.31 8.46
N ILE A 201 8.64 6.24 9.04
CA ILE A 201 9.80 5.88 9.89
C ILE A 201 9.35 5.00 11.06
N SER A 202 8.30 5.38 11.79
CA SER A 202 7.76 4.58 12.90
C SER A 202 7.26 3.19 12.47
N PHE A 203 6.74 3.06 11.24
CA PHE A 203 6.33 1.78 10.69
C PHE A 203 7.54 0.87 10.45
N PHE A 204 8.59 1.39 9.81
CA PHE A 204 9.79 0.60 9.49
C PHE A 204 10.75 0.36 10.66
N GLN A 205 10.59 1.09 11.77
CA GLN A 205 11.31 0.80 13.02
C GLN A 205 10.75 -0.41 13.77
N ARG A 206 9.48 -0.76 13.53
CA ARG A 206 8.86 -1.95 14.14
C ARG A 206 9.41 -3.23 13.50
N PRO A 207 9.41 -4.36 14.24
CA PRO A 207 9.71 -5.66 13.66
C PRO A 207 8.81 -5.97 12.45
N LEU A 208 9.37 -6.66 11.47
CA LEU A 208 8.65 -7.03 10.26
C LEU A 208 7.52 -8.02 10.61
N ALA A 209 6.27 -7.55 10.56
CA ALA A 209 5.11 -8.39 10.82
C ALA A 209 4.73 -9.26 9.61
N HIS A 210 4.95 -8.74 8.40
CA HIS A 210 4.54 -9.36 7.14
C HIS A 210 5.68 -9.33 6.12
N GLU A 211 5.94 -10.46 5.48
CA GLU A 211 7.16 -10.63 4.69
C GLU A 211 6.97 -10.39 3.19
N THR A 212 5.74 -10.38 2.67
CA THR A 212 5.52 -10.44 1.21
C THR A 212 6.06 -9.20 0.50
N VAL A 213 5.67 -8.01 0.97
CA VAL A 213 6.17 -6.75 0.41
C VAL A 213 7.70 -6.65 0.57
N PHE A 214 8.23 -7.10 1.72
CA PHE A 214 9.67 -7.12 1.95
C PHE A 214 10.41 -8.03 0.95
N LYS A 215 9.91 -9.25 0.74
CA LYS A 215 10.45 -10.23 -0.22
C LYS A 215 10.34 -9.75 -1.66
N LYS A 216 9.21 -9.12 -2.04
CA LYS A 216 9.02 -8.51 -3.36
C LYS A 216 10.16 -7.53 -3.67
N PHE A 217 10.39 -6.58 -2.77
CA PHE A 217 11.39 -5.51 -2.94
C PHE A 217 12.82 -5.89 -2.54
N SER A 218 13.09 -7.12 -2.09
CA SER A 218 14.44 -7.61 -1.83
C SER A 218 15.14 -8.10 -3.11
N SER A 219 14.38 -8.28 -4.19
CA SER A 219 14.89 -8.74 -5.47
C SER A 219 15.87 -7.73 -6.12
N ARG A 220 16.84 -8.24 -6.88
CA ARG A 220 17.79 -7.39 -7.63
C ARG A 220 17.09 -6.47 -8.63
N ARG A 221 15.98 -6.93 -9.23
CA ARG A 221 15.15 -6.15 -10.16
C ARG A 221 14.62 -4.87 -9.51
N LEU A 222 14.34 -4.91 -8.21
CA LEU A 222 13.86 -3.77 -7.42
C LEU A 222 14.97 -3.17 -6.56
N LEU A 223 16.22 -3.28 -7.03
CA LEU A 223 17.42 -2.67 -6.43
C LEU A 223 17.65 -3.06 -4.97
N LYS A 224 17.10 -4.19 -4.51
CA LYS A 224 17.12 -4.61 -3.09
C LYS A 224 16.61 -3.50 -2.15
N ALA A 225 15.63 -2.71 -2.59
CA ALA A 225 15.15 -1.53 -1.88
C ALA A 225 14.73 -1.84 -0.43
N SER A 226 14.06 -2.97 -0.18
CA SER A 226 13.65 -3.34 1.18
C SER A 226 14.83 -3.63 2.11
N ILE A 227 15.89 -4.25 1.58
CA ILE A 227 17.13 -4.51 2.33
C ILE A 227 17.80 -3.16 2.65
N PHE A 228 17.91 -2.27 1.67
CA PHE A 228 18.47 -0.94 1.88
C PHE A 228 17.75 -0.16 2.98
N VAL A 229 16.40 -0.15 2.98
CA VAL A 229 15.62 0.52 4.05
C VAL A 229 15.90 -0.10 5.40
N ARG A 230 15.89 -1.43 5.50
CA ARG A 230 16.15 -2.12 6.76
C ARG A 230 17.52 -1.75 7.32
N ASP A 231 18.56 -1.80 6.48
CA ASP A 231 19.92 -1.45 6.89
C ASP A 231 20.04 0.03 7.28
N TYR A 232 19.31 0.92 6.60
CA TYR A 232 19.22 2.33 6.95
C TYR A 232 18.55 2.54 8.33
N MET A 233 17.43 1.85 8.60
CA MET A 233 16.71 1.98 9.88
C MET A 233 17.54 1.48 11.06
N VAL A 234 18.29 0.38 10.89
CA VAL A 234 19.22 -0.13 11.91
C VAL A 234 20.31 0.90 12.24
N LYS A 235 20.89 1.56 11.22
CA LYS A 235 21.89 2.63 11.42
C LYS A 235 21.29 3.82 12.16
N LEU A 236 20.05 4.20 11.82
CA LEU A 236 19.35 5.31 12.46
C LEU A 236 19.11 5.03 13.96
N GLN A 237 18.72 3.80 14.32
CA GLN A 237 18.53 3.39 15.72
C GLN A 237 19.85 3.43 16.52
N GLY A 238 20.97 3.02 15.93
CA GLY A 238 22.30 3.07 16.57
C GLY A 238 22.84 4.49 16.79
N GLN A 239 22.39 5.48 16.02
CA GLN A 239 22.75 6.89 16.21
C GLN A 239 21.93 7.57 17.32
N THR A 240 20.66 7.16 17.51
CA THR A 240 19.82 7.65 18.60
C THR A 240 20.22 7.11 19.97
N SER A 241 20.80 5.90 20.07
CA SER A 241 21.27 5.34 21.35
C SER A 241 22.59 5.94 21.84
N SER A 242 23.40 6.53 20.94
CA SER A 242 24.67 7.19 21.26
C SER A 242 24.55 8.67 21.64
N THR A 243 23.34 9.24 21.60
CA THR A 243 23.08 10.67 21.90
C THR A 243 22.36 10.91 23.23
N THR A 244 22.20 9.89 24.08
CA THR A 244 21.72 10.08 25.46
C THR A 244 22.92 10.46 26.35
N PRO A 245 23.03 11.70 26.86
CA PRO A 245 24.09 12.02 27.82
C PRO A 245 23.78 11.29 29.12
N ALA A 246 24.76 10.58 29.67
CA ALA A 246 24.72 10.11 31.04
C ALA A 246 24.46 11.32 31.95
N GLN A 247 23.37 11.27 32.72
CA GLN A 247 23.17 12.13 33.89
C GLN A 247 24.06 11.64 35.03
#